data_AF-A0A842LJW1-F1
#
_entry.id   AF-A0A842LJW1-F1
#
_cell.length_a   1.000
_cell.length_b   1.000
_cell.length_c   1.000
_cell.angle_alpha   90.00
_cell.angle_beta   90.00
_cell.angle_gamma   90.00
#
_symmetry.space_group_name_H-M   'P 1'
#
loop_
_entity.id
_entity.type
_entity.pdbx_description
1 polymer ?
#
loop_
_entity_poly.entity_id
_entity_poly.type
_entity_poly.pdbx_seq_one_letter_code
_entity_poly.pdbx_strand_id
1 'polypeptide(L)' 'MVMRRSAQEINDLGLIESVINEAKVCRIALCNDGEPYVVPLSFGYSNGHIYLHSAEGGRRLK' A
#
# COMPACT_ATOMS: atom_id res chain seq x y z
N MET A 1 -1.56 17.60 -11.47
CA MET A 1 -1.96 16.28 -12.00
C MET A 1 -3.42 16.07 -11.67
N VAL A 2 -4.29 15.85 -12.67
CA VAL A 2 -5.73 15.68 -12.45
C VAL A 2 -6.05 14.18 -12.48
N MET A 3 -6.94 13.72 -11.61
CA MET A 3 -7.38 12.33 -11.63
C MET A 3 -8.01 11.99 -12.98
N ARG A 4 -7.46 10.99 -13.67
CA ARG A 4 -7.91 10.61 -15.03
C ARG A 4 -9.35 10.07 -15.08
N ARG A 5 -9.85 9.50 -13.98
CA ARG A 5 -11.19 8.92 -13.85
C ARG A 5 -11.83 9.37 -12.54
N SER A 6 -12.13 10.66 -12.42
CA SER A 6 -12.73 11.25 -11.22
C SER A 6 -14.04 10.57 -10.77
N ALA A 7 -14.83 10.07 -11.71
CA ALA A 7 -16.04 9.30 -11.40
C ALA A 7 -15.78 7.95 -10.70
N GLN A 8 -14.53 7.46 -10.68
CA GLN A 8 -14.11 6.24 -9.98
C GLN A 8 -13.36 6.54 -8.67
N GLU A 9 -13.24 7.81 -8.26
CA GLU A 9 -12.62 8.17 -7.00
C GLU A 9 -13.49 7.71 -5.83
N ILE A 10 -12.89 6.99 -4.89
CA ILE A 10 -13.54 6.65 -3.62
C ILE A 10 -13.00 7.62 -2.57
N ASN A 11 -13.88 8.47 -2.04
CA ASN A 11 -13.58 9.40 -0.95
C ASN A 11 -14.22 8.97 0.39
N ASP A 12 -15.09 7.96 0.37
CA ASP A 12 -15.71 7.42 1.57
C ASP A 12 -14.72 6.53 2.33
N LEU A 13 -14.39 6.92 3.57
CA LEU A 13 -13.41 6.19 4.37
C LEU A 13 -13.87 4.77 4.70
N GLY A 14 -15.16 4.56 4.98
CA GLY A 14 -15.69 3.23 5.30
C GLY A 14 -15.54 2.26 4.13
N LEU A 15 -15.77 2.72 2.90
CA LEU A 15 -15.55 1.93 1.70
C LEU A 15 -14.06 1.66 1.45
N ILE A 16 -13.19 2.65 1.68
CA ILE A 16 -11.73 2.46 1.60
C ILE A 16 -11.29 1.38 2.58
N GLU A 17 -11.73 1.46 3.84
CA GLU A 17 -11.38 0.50 4.88
C GLU A 17 -11.94 -0.90 4.58
N SER A 18 -13.14 -1.01 4.03
CA SER A 18 -13.72 -2.29 3.58
C SER A 18 -12.84 -2.95 2.51
N VAL A 19 -12.41 -2.19 1.49
CA VAL A 19 -11.50 -2.71 0.44
C VAL A 19 -10.17 -3.16 1.03
N ILE A 20 -9.60 -2.39 1.96
CA ILE A 20 -8.32 -2.74 2.61
C ILE A 20 -8.48 -4.02 3.44
N ASN A 21 -9.58 -4.18 4.18
CA ASN A 21 -9.83 -5.36 5.02
C ASN A 21 -10.09 -6.63 4.20
N GLU A 22 -10.63 -6.52 2.98
CA GLU A 22 -10.81 -7.66 2.07
C GLU A 22 -9.52 -8.04 1.32
N ALA A 23 -8.57 -7.11 1.21
CA ALA A 23 -7.35 -7.33 0.45
C ALA A 23 -6.40 -8.32 1.14
N LYS A 24 -5.99 -9.37 0.41
CA LYS A 24 -5.09 -10.41 0.90
C LYS A 24 -3.60 -10.06 0.79
N VAL A 25 -3.26 -9.11 -0.08
CA VAL A 25 -1.87 -8.75 -0.41
C VAL A 25 -1.78 -7.25 -0.64
N CYS A 26 -0.83 -6.60 0.04
CA CYS A 26 -0.43 -5.24 -0.25
C CYS A 26 0.78 -5.26 -1.20
N ARG A 27 0.74 -4.47 -2.26
CA ARG A 27 1.87 -4.28 -3.19
C ARG A 27 2.44 -2.90 -2.98
N ILE A 28 3.67 -2.84 -2.50
CA ILE A 28 4.32 -1.57 -2.16
C ILE A 28 5.36 -1.27 -3.22
N ALA A 29 5.22 -0.10 -3.85
CA ALA A 29 6.24 0.46 -4.71
C ALA A 29 7.25 1.24 -3.86
N LEU A 30 8.52 0.92 -4.02
CA LEU A 30 9.66 1.55 -3.35
C LEU A 30 10.67 1.97 -4.41
N CYS A 31 11.62 2.81 -4.02
CA CYS A 31 12.72 3.25 -4.88
C CYS A 31 14.02 2.97 -4.15
N ASN A 32 14.99 2.35 -4.82
CA ASN A 32 16.34 2.17 -4.30
C ASN A 32 17.31 2.64 -5.39
N ASP A 33 18.15 3.63 -5.09
CA ASP A 33 19.10 4.22 -6.05
C ASP A 33 18.46 4.73 -7.36
N GLY A 34 17.25 5.29 -7.28
CA GLY A 34 16.51 5.78 -8.44
C GLY A 34 15.79 4.68 -9.23
N GLU A 35 15.98 3.41 -8.87
CA GLU A 35 15.32 2.26 -9.49
C GLU A 35 14.03 1.91 -8.73
N PRO A 36 12.84 2.03 -9.36
CA PRO A 36 11.59 1.63 -8.74
C PRO A 36 11.45 0.11 -8.72
N TYR A 37 10.92 -0.43 -7.61
CA TYR A 37 10.59 -1.85 -7.50
C TYR A 37 9.32 -2.05 -6.68
N VAL A 38 8.63 -3.18 -6.91
CA VAL A 38 7.35 -3.51 -6.24
C VAL A 38 7.50 -4.81 -5.46
N VAL A 39 7.07 -4.81 -4.20
CA VAL A 39 7.11 -5.99 -3.34
C VAL A 39 5.68 -6.36 -2.89
N PRO A 40 5.19 -7.59 -3.18
CA PRO A 40 3.94 -8.10 -2.62
C PRO A 40 4.17 -8.65 -1.21
N LEU A 41 3.31 -8.26 -0.25
CA LEU A 41 3.49 -8.54 1.17
C LEU A 41 2.15 -8.84 1.84
N SER A 42 2.17 -9.72 2.85
CA SER A 42 1.12 -9.74 3.87
C SER A 42 1.21 -8.47 4.72
N PHE A 43 0.07 -7.92 5.09
CA PHE A 43 -0.03 -6.67 5.84
C PHE A 43 -1.16 -6.76 6.86
N GLY A 44 -1.09 -5.92 7.89
CA GLY A 44 -2.20 -5.65 8.79
C GLY A 44 -2.70 -4.22 8.60
N TYR A 45 -3.97 -3.98 8.87
CA TYR A 45 -4.57 -2.64 8.86
C TYR A 45 -5.27 -2.37 10.19
N SER A 46 -5.02 -1.20 10.78
CA SER A 46 -5.74 -0.75 11.98
C SER A 46 -5.64 0.77 12.12
N ASN A 47 -6.78 1.43 12.39
CA ASN A 47 -6.85 2.86 12.69
C ASN A 47 -6.12 3.75 11.67
N GLY A 48 -6.29 3.52 10.36
CA GLY A 48 -5.61 4.30 9.32
C GLY A 48 -4.14 3.93 9.07
N HIS A 49 -3.59 2.90 9.75
CA HIS A 49 -2.20 2.50 9.63
C HIS A 49 -2.05 1.14 8.94
N ILE A 50 -1.06 1.03 8.05
CA ILE A 50 -0.65 -0.22 7.41
C ILE A 50 0.60 -0.75 8.11
N TYR A 51 0.53 -1.99 8.58
CA TYR A 51 1.61 -2.69 9.27
C TYR A 51 2.23 -3.73 8.34
N LEU A 52 3.55 -3.71 8.25
CA LEU A 52 4.32 -4.55 7.34
C LEU A 52 5.48 -5.17 8.11
N HIS A 53 5.70 -6.46 7.93
CA HIS A 53 6.85 -7.14 8.52
C HIS A 53 8.03 -7.11 7.55
N SER A 54 9.24 -6.93 8.09
CA SER A 54 10.49 -7.01 7.34
C SER A 54 11.62 -7.55 8.20
N ALA A 55 12.57 -8.24 7.56
CA ALA A 55 13.87 -8.47 8.16
C ALA A 55 14.66 -7.16 8.21
N GLU A 56 15.45 -6.95 9.27
CA GLU A 56 16.28 -5.77 9.50
C GLU A 56 17.25 -5.49 8.32
N GLY A 57 17.79 -6.54 7.69
CA GLY A 57 18.66 -6.42 6.52
C GLY A 57 17.94 -6.36 5.15
N GLY A 58 16.61 -6.28 5.14
CA GLY A 58 15.82 -6.35 3.92
C GLY A 58 16.01 -5.15 2.99
N ARG A 59 15.97 -5.38 1.68
CA ARG A 59 16.12 -4.33 0.64
C ARG A 59 15.17 -3.13 0.81
N ARG A 60 14.03 -3.32 1.49
CA ARG A 60 13.01 -2.28 1.76
C ARG A 60 13.37 -1.31 2.88
N LEU A 61 14.35 -1.65 3.72
CA LEU A 61 14.80 -0.85 4.86
C LEU A 61 16.13 -0.14 4.58
N LYS A 62 16.69 -0.31 3.39
CA LYS A 62 17.93 0.33 2.94
C LYS A 62 17.61 1.58 2.14
#